data_AF-A0A498JPW6-F1
#
_entry.id   AF-A0A498JPW6-F1
#
_cell.length_a   1.000
_cell.length_b   1.000
_cell.length_c   1.000
_cell.angle_alpha   90.00
_cell.angle_beta   90.00
_cell.angle_gamma   90.00
#
_symmetry.space_group_name_H-M   'P 1'
#
loop_
_entity.id
_entity.type
_entity.pdbx_description
1 polymer ?
#
loop_
_entity_poly.entity_id
_entity_poly.type
_entity_poly.pdbx_seq_one_letter_code
_entity_poly.pdbx_strand_id
1 'polypeptide(L)'
;MGSTGEAQTTPTQVSDEETNLFAMQLVNAPFLPIVLKAALELDLLEIMAKAGLGTFVSPTDLASQLPTKNPDDPVMLDRMMHLLVSYSILTYSLSMLPDDNVERLYGLGPICKFLT
;
A
#
# COMPACT_ATOMS: atom_id res chain seq x y z
N MET A 1 -19.82 -9.62 52.27
CA MET A 1 -19.02 -10.10 51.13
C MET A 1 -19.87 -10.02 49.88
N GLY A 2 -19.32 -9.54 48.77
CA GLY A 2 -19.97 -9.54 47.45
C GLY A 2 -20.53 -8.18 47.02
N SER A 3 -19.68 -7.18 46.83
CA SER A 3 -20.02 -6.05 45.94
C SER A 3 -19.62 -6.48 44.54
N THR A 4 -20.64 -6.85 43.75
CA THR A 4 -20.49 -7.17 42.34
C THR A 4 -20.15 -5.87 41.61
N GLY A 5 -18.88 -5.69 41.27
CA GLY A 5 -18.44 -4.60 40.40
C GLY A 5 -18.94 -4.89 39.00
N GLU A 6 -20.00 -4.22 38.57
CA GLU A 6 -20.34 -4.14 37.16
C GLU A 6 -19.18 -3.44 36.46
N ALA A 7 -18.56 -4.13 35.50
CA ALA A 7 -17.59 -3.52 34.60
C ALA A 7 -18.36 -2.48 33.77
N GLN A 8 -18.38 -1.25 34.25
CA GLN A 8 -18.88 -0.11 33.51
C GLN A 8 -17.93 0.09 32.32
N THR A 9 -18.28 -0.52 31.19
CA THR A 9 -17.68 -0.18 29.90
C THR A 9 -18.10 1.25 29.61
N THR A 10 -17.25 2.21 29.99
CA THR A 10 -17.33 3.58 29.54
C THR A 10 -17.42 3.55 28.00
N PRO A 11 -18.42 4.19 27.39
CA PRO A 11 -18.45 4.31 25.95
C PRO A 11 -17.21 5.10 25.55
N THR A 12 -16.32 4.50 24.76
CA THR A 12 -15.28 5.24 24.06
C THR A 12 -15.99 6.31 23.22
N GLN A 13 -15.87 7.58 23.60
CA GLN A 13 -16.38 8.68 22.78
C GLN A 13 -15.49 8.78 21.54
N VAL A 14 -15.92 8.13 20.46
CA VAL A 14 -15.33 8.30 19.13
C VAL A 14 -15.76 9.66 18.60
N SER A 15 -14.84 10.46 18.07
CA SER A 15 -15.19 11.79 17.54
C SER A 15 -15.98 11.66 16.23
N ASP A 16 -16.73 12.70 15.87
CA ASP A 16 -17.42 12.75 14.58
C ASP A 16 -16.42 12.68 13.42
N GLU A 17 -15.22 13.24 13.58
CA GLU A 17 -14.12 13.16 12.60
C GLU A 17 -13.61 11.73 12.44
N GLU A 18 -13.36 11.00 13.54
CA GLU A 18 -12.95 9.59 13.50
C GLU A 18 -14.01 8.71 12.84
N THR A 19 -15.29 8.98 13.15
CA THR A 19 -16.43 8.28 12.55
C THR A 19 -16.52 8.56 11.05
N ASN A 20 -16.28 9.80 10.62
CA ASN A 20 -16.24 10.18 9.21
C ASN A 20 -15.10 9.47 8.47
N LEU A 21 -13.89 9.49 9.04
CA LEU A 21 -12.73 8.80 8.46
C LEU A 21 -12.97 7.28 8.33
N PHE A 22 -13.60 6.67 9.33
CA PHE A 22 -13.94 5.24 9.28
C PHE A 22 -15.00 4.94 8.22
N ALA A 23 -16.02 5.78 8.07
CA ALA A 23 -17.00 5.65 6.98
C ALA A 23 -16.31 5.75 5.60
N MET A 24 -15.38 6.68 5.43
CA MET A 24 -14.59 6.81 4.21
C MET A 24 -13.71 5.58 3.96
N GLN A 25 -13.08 5.02 4.98
CA GLN A 25 -12.31 3.77 4.84
C GLN A 25 -13.20 2.60 4.42
N LEU A 26 -14.41 2.46 5.01
CA LEU A 26 -15.36 1.40 4.67
C LEU A 26 -15.84 1.48 3.22
N VAL A 27 -16.18 2.68 2.74
CA VAL A 27 -16.60 2.90 1.35
C VAL A 27 -15.48 2.51 0.37
N ASN A 28 -14.22 2.71 0.74
CA ASN A 28 -13.06 2.41 -0.08
C ASN A 28 -12.45 1.02 0.18
N ALA A 29 -12.94 0.26 1.16
CA ALA A 29 -12.38 -1.01 1.58
C ALA A 29 -12.22 -2.05 0.44
N PRO A 30 -13.13 -2.14 -0.56
CA PRO A 30 -12.95 -3.06 -1.68
C PRO A 30 -11.73 -2.77 -2.56
N PHE A 31 -11.18 -1.55 -2.53
CA PHE A 31 -10.07 -1.20 -3.40
C PHE A 31 -8.77 -1.91 -3.05
N LEU A 32 -8.52 -2.21 -1.76
CA LEU A 32 -7.33 -2.97 -1.35
C LEU A 32 -7.28 -4.36 -2.04
N PRO A 33 -8.28 -5.25 -1.87
CA PRO A 33 -8.21 -6.58 -2.49
C PRO A 33 -8.22 -6.50 -4.02
N ILE A 34 -8.89 -5.51 -4.63
CA ILE A 34 -8.88 -5.31 -6.08
C ILE A 34 -7.48 -4.94 -6.58
N VAL A 35 -6.82 -3.96 -5.94
CA VAL A 35 -5.48 -3.50 -6.32
C VAL A 35 -4.43 -4.58 -6.03
N LEU A 36 -4.52 -5.28 -4.90
CA LEU A 36 -3.62 -6.40 -4.61
C LEU A 36 -3.75 -7.52 -5.65
N LYS A 37 -4.98 -7.88 -6.02
CA LYS A 37 -5.22 -8.87 -7.08
C LYS A 37 -4.61 -8.42 -8.41
N ALA A 38 -4.81 -7.16 -8.81
CA ALA A 38 -4.23 -6.62 -10.03
C ALA A 38 -2.69 -6.63 -9.98
N ALA A 39 -2.08 -6.33 -8.84
CA ALA A 39 -0.63 -6.38 -8.67
C ALA A 39 -0.07 -7.81 -8.81
N LEU A 40 -0.82 -8.82 -8.38
CA LEU A 40 -0.48 -10.24 -8.58
C LEU A 40 -0.65 -10.64 -10.06
N GLU A 41 -1.75 -10.24 -10.71
CA GLU A 41 -1.99 -10.56 -12.13
C GLU A 41 -1.00 -9.91 -13.09
N LEU A 42 -0.43 -8.77 -12.69
CA LEU A 42 0.63 -8.08 -13.42
C LEU A 42 2.04 -8.56 -13.02
N ASP A 43 2.16 -9.59 -12.18
CA ASP A 43 3.42 -10.13 -11.65
C ASP A 43 4.32 -9.05 -10.98
N LEU A 44 3.74 -7.97 -10.45
CA LEU A 44 4.52 -6.83 -9.96
C LEU A 44 5.41 -7.21 -8.78
N LEU A 45 4.87 -8.00 -7.85
CA LEU A 45 5.62 -8.45 -6.67
C LEU A 45 6.78 -9.37 -7.08
N GLU A 46 6.58 -10.22 -8.09
CA GLU A 46 7.62 -11.10 -8.64
C GLU A 46 8.72 -10.30 -9.36
N ILE A 47 8.33 -9.29 -10.14
CA ILE A 47 9.27 -8.39 -10.80
C ILE A 47 10.13 -7.66 -9.75
N MET A 48 9.52 -7.16 -8.67
CA MET A 48 10.24 -6.55 -7.56
C MET A 48 11.16 -7.55 -6.84
N ALA A 49 10.71 -8.79 -6.61
CA ALA A 49 11.51 -9.83 -5.96
C ALA A 49 12.77 -10.18 -6.77
N LYS A 50 12.68 -10.19 -8.10
CA LYS A 50 13.81 -10.41 -9.02
C LYS A 50 14.87 -9.31 -8.94
N ALA A 51 14.50 -8.09 -8.55
CA ALA A 51 15.46 -7.00 -8.32
C ALA A 51 16.32 -7.20 -7.05
N GLY A 52 15.97 -8.17 -6.20
CA GLY A 52 16.72 -8.55 -5.01
C GLY A 52 16.06 -8.11 -3.70
N LEU A 53 16.35 -8.86 -2.63
CA LEU A 53 15.81 -8.57 -1.29
C LEU A 53 16.34 -7.22 -0.79
N GLY A 54 15.43 -6.35 -0.35
CA GLY A 54 15.77 -5.01 0.14
C GLY A 54 16.06 -3.98 -0.95
N THR A 55 15.94 -4.36 -2.23
CA THR A 55 16.02 -3.41 -3.35
C THR A 55 14.74 -2.59 -3.42
N PHE A 56 14.89 -1.31 -3.71
CA PHE A 56 13.78 -0.41 -4.01
C PHE A 56 13.74 -0.15 -5.52
N VAL A 57 12.55 -0.18 -6.12
CA VAL A 57 12.34 0.03 -7.56
C VAL A 57 11.45 1.25 -7.81
N SER A 58 11.73 1.99 -8.89
CA SER A 58 10.86 3.09 -9.30
C SER A 58 9.63 2.56 -10.07
N PRO A 59 8.50 3.28 -10.08
CA PRO A 59 7.35 2.94 -10.93
C PRO A 59 7.71 2.92 -12.42
N THR A 60 8.65 3.75 -12.85
CA THR A 60 9.15 3.80 -14.22
C THR A 60 9.90 2.53 -14.59
N ASP A 61 10.80 2.06 -13.72
CA ASP A 61 11.53 0.80 -13.93
C ASP A 61 10.57 -0.38 -13.94
N LEU A 62 9.56 -0.37 -13.08
CA LEU A 62 8.54 -1.41 -13.03
C LEU A 62 7.68 -1.42 -14.30
N ALA A 63 7.22 -0.25 -14.75
CA ALA A 63 6.47 -0.11 -16.00
C ALA A 63 7.26 -0.59 -17.23
N SER A 64 8.57 -0.34 -17.27
CA SER A 64 9.43 -0.76 -18.37
C SER A 64 9.53 -2.28 -18.56
N GLN A 65 9.20 -3.05 -17.51
CA GLN A 65 9.22 -4.52 -17.53
C GLN A 65 7.88 -5.13 -17.92
N LEU A 66 6.82 -4.32 -17.99
CA LEU A 66 5.51 -4.76 -18.42
C LEU A 66 5.39 -4.69 -19.96
N PRO A 67 4.65 -5.61 -20.60
CA PRO A 67 4.49 -5.66 -22.05
C PRO A 67 3.45 -4.62 -22.53
N THR A 68 3.69 -3.34 -22.23
CA THR A 68 2.77 -2.22 -22.49
C THR A 68 3.51 -1.03 -23.07
N LYS A 69 2.77 -0.16 -23.75
CA LYS A 69 3.27 1.10 -24.34
C LYS A 69 2.49 2.31 -23.83
N ASN A 70 1.68 2.13 -22.79
CA ASN A 70 0.84 3.20 -22.28
C ASN A 70 1.71 4.18 -21.46
N PRO A 71 1.79 5.46 -21.87
CA PRO A 71 2.64 6.44 -21.19
C PRO A 71 2.20 6.71 -19.74
N ASP A 72 0.94 6.40 -19.39
CA ASP A 72 0.40 6.62 -18.05
C ASP A 72 0.72 5.49 -17.06
N ASP A 73 1.35 4.40 -17.51
CA ASP A 73 1.61 3.21 -16.67
C ASP A 73 2.43 3.53 -15.42
N PRO A 74 3.54 4.31 -15.48
CA PRO A 74 4.28 4.66 -14.26
C PRO A 74 3.42 5.37 -13.21
N VAL A 75 2.50 6.23 -13.64
CA VAL A 75 1.59 6.97 -12.74
C VAL A 75 0.55 6.04 -12.13
N MET A 76 0.00 5.11 -12.92
CA MET A 76 -0.96 4.12 -12.43
C MET A 76 -0.30 3.15 -11.44
N LEU A 77 0.91 2.69 -11.75
CA LEU A 77 1.69 1.84 -10.86
C LEU A 77 2.03 2.58 -9.56
N ASP A 78 2.47 3.84 -9.61
CA ASP A 78 2.74 4.64 -8.40
C ASP A 78 1.50 4.68 -7.48
N ARG A 79 0.31 4.92 -8.03
CA ARG A 79 -0.95 4.95 -7.26
C ARG A 79 -1.29 3.58 -6.65
N MET A 80 -1.14 2.51 -7.42
CA MET A 80 -1.37 1.14 -6.95
C MET A 80 -0.41 0.78 -5.80
N MET A 81 0.90 1.02 -6.02
CA MET A 81 1.94 0.72 -5.04
C MET A 81 1.76 1.56 -3.78
N HIS A 82 1.38 2.84 -3.92
CA HIS A 82 1.12 3.71 -2.78
C HIS A 82 -0.05 3.22 -1.91
N LEU A 83 -1.11 2.68 -2.52
CA LEU A 83 -2.17 2.04 -1.77
C LEU A 83 -1.64 0.80 -1.02
N LEU A 84 -0.84 -0.05 -1.66
CA LEU A 84 -0.28 -1.23 -0.98
C LEU A 84 0.66 -0.84 0.18
N VAL A 85 1.38 0.28 0.06
CA VAL A 85 2.18 0.85 1.15
C VAL A 85 1.31 1.28 2.33
N SER A 86 0.15 1.91 2.11
CA SER A 86 -0.71 2.35 3.22
C SER A 86 -1.26 1.19 4.06
N TYR A 87 -1.29 -0.03 3.49
CA TYR A 87 -1.62 -1.28 4.17
C TYR A 87 -0.40 -2.10 4.60
N SER A 88 0.80 -1.51 4.60
CA SER A 88 2.07 -2.15 4.99
C SER A 88 2.41 -3.42 4.21
N ILE A 89 1.84 -3.58 3.00
CA ILE A 89 2.19 -4.67 2.09
C ILE A 89 3.54 -4.40 1.46
N LEU A 90 3.76 -3.14 1.05
CA LEU A 90 5.02 -2.64 0.53
C LEU A 90 5.62 -1.60 1.49
N THR A 91 6.89 -1.30 1.28
CA THR A 91 7.59 -0.16 1.87
C THR A 91 7.92 0.86 0.80
N TYR A 92 8.20 2.10 1.17
CA TYR A 92 8.70 3.10 0.23
C TYR A 92 9.88 3.89 0.78
N SER A 93 10.67 4.43 -0.13
CA SER A 93 11.69 5.44 0.14
C SER A 93 11.52 6.60 -0.83
N LEU A 94 12.09 7.75 -0.50
CA LEU A 94 12.10 8.92 -1.37
C LEU A 94 13.51 9.09 -1.95
N SER A 95 13.57 9.33 -3.26
CA SER A 95 14.80 9.61 -3.97
C SER A 95 14.73 11.02 -4.58
N MET A 96 15.80 11.80 -4.41
CA MET A 96 15.93 13.14 -4.99
C MET A 96 16.50 13.01 -6.39
N LEU A 97 15.79 13.56 -7.38
CA LEU A 97 16.27 13.63 -8.75
C LEU A 97 17.15 14.87 -8.98
N PRO A 98 17.97 14.89 -10.05
CA PRO A 98 18.85 16.01 -10.37
C PRO A 98 18.16 17.35 -10.66
N ASP A 99 16.84 17.33 -10.89
CA ASP A 99 15.99 18.48 -11.19
C ASP A 99 15.20 18.98 -9.96
N ASP A 100 15.65 18.62 -8.75
CA ASP A 100 14.98 18.87 -7.46
C ASP A 100 13.59 18.23 -7.32
N ASN A 101 13.20 17.34 -8.25
CA ASN A 101 12.00 16.53 -8.07
C ASN A 101 12.25 15.36 -7.12
N VAL A 102 11.15 14.84 -6.56
CA VAL A 102 11.18 13.68 -5.68
C VAL A 102 10.40 12.54 -6.33
N GLU A 103 11.02 11.36 -6.40
CA GLU A 103 10.33 10.13 -6.76
C GLU A 103 10.18 9.20 -5.55
N ARG A 104 9.13 8.38 -5.60
CA ARG A 104 8.96 7.27 -4.67
C ARG A 104 9.59 6.02 -5.28
N LEU A 105 10.37 5.34 -4.47
CA LEU A 105 10.82 3.99 -4.78
C LEU A 105 10.09 3.02 -3.84
N TYR A 106 9.80 1.82 -4.34
CA TYR A 106 9.00 0.82 -3.65
C TYR A 106 9.82 -0.43 -3.37
N GLY A 107 9.66 -0.97 -2.16
CA GLY A 107 10.30 -2.21 -1.72
C GLY A 107 9.27 -3.21 -1.20
N LEU A 108 9.61 -4.50 -1.22
CA LEU A 108 8.75 -5.55 -0.69
C LEU A 108 8.69 -5.50 0.84
N GLY A 109 7.48 -5.51 1.39
CA GLY A 109 7.27 -5.68 2.83
C GLY A 109 7.35 -7.16 3.26
N PRO A 110 7.37 -7.44 4.58
CA PRO A 110 7.49 -8.81 5.09
C PRO A 110 6.39 -9.77 4.62
N ILE A 111 5.17 -9.26 4.40
CA ILE A 111 4.03 -10.06 3.94
C ILE A 111 4.21 -10.59 2.51
N CYS A 112 5.01 -9.91 1.68
CA CYS A 112 5.25 -10.32 0.29
C CYS A 112 5.88 -11.71 0.19
N LYS A 113 6.58 -12.19 1.23
CA LYS A 113 7.08 -13.58 1.32
C LYS A 113 5.98 -14.64 1.09
N PHE A 114 4.72 -14.32 1.37
CA PHE A 114 3.59 -15.23 1.19
C PHE A 114 2.79 -14.95 -0.09
N LEU A 115 3.23 -13.98 -0.89
CA LEU A 115 2.57 -13.47 -2.09
C LEU A 115 3.46 -13.57 -3.35
N THR A 116 4.67 -14.10 -3.21
CA THR A 116 5.71 -14.34 -4.23
C THR A 116 6.36 -15.70 -3.96
#